data_AF-A0A6V7V2H8-F1
#
_entry.id   AF-A0A6V7V2H8-F1
#
_cell.length_a   1.000
_cell.length_b   1.000
_cell.length_c   1.000
_cell.angle_alpha   90.00
_cell.angle_beta   90.00
_cell.angle_gamma   90.00
#
_symmetry.space_group_name_H-M   'P 1'
#
loop_
_entity.id
_entity.type
_entity.pdbx_description
1 polymer ?
#
loop_
_entity_poly.entity_id
_entity_poly.type
_entity_poly.pdbx_seq_one_letter_code
_entity_poly.pdbx_strand_id
1 'polypeptide(L)'
;MKVYQQKIVDAIRAIDPDNLILIGTPTWSQGVDTASKDKLTGKNLCYVLHFYAASHKGELRARASTALANDTCIFVSEYGTVNADGNGAVDEGSTKEWWKFLDENNISYVNWAIENKDEGAAALKPGTQASQLGVDERLTTSGSLVKNIF
;
A
#
# COMPACT_ATOMS: atom_id res chain seq x y z
N MET A 1 -11.10 -10.44 -14.35
CA MET A 1 -10.63 -9.19 -13.70
C MET A 1 -10.19 -8.15 -14.73
N LYS A 2 -9.19 -8.43 -15.57
CA LYS A 2 -8.68 -7.49 -16.59
C LYS A 2 -9.75 -6.86 -17.48
N VAL A 3 -10.64 -7.65 -18.08
CA VAL A 3 -11.71 -7.14 -18.96
C VAL A 3 -12.63 -6.13 -18.24
N TYR A 4 -12.93 -6.38 -16.97
CA TYR A 4 -13.71 -5.44 -16.17
C TYR A 4 -12.92 -4.14 -15.93
N GLN A 5 -11.67 -4.24 -15.49
CA GLN A 5 -10.82 -3.09 -15.22
C GLN A 5 -10.57 -2.23 -16.47
N GLN A 6 -10.39 -2.84 -17.64
CA GLN A 6 -10.22 -2.10 -18.91
C GLN A 6 -11.45 -1.25 -19.23
N LYS A 7 -12.67 -1.79 -19.06
CA LYS A 7 -13.91 -1.02 -19.29
C LYS A 7 -14.00 0.21 -18.39
N ILE A 8 -13.56 0.09 -17.13
CA ILE A 8 -13.53 1.22 -16.19
C ILE A 8 -12.47 2.24 -16.61
N VAL A 9 -11.26 1.79 -16.98
CA VAL A 9 -10.21 2.68 -17.50
C VAL A 9 -10.69 3.44 -18.73
N ASP A 10 -11.32 2.77 -19.70
CA ASP A 10 -11.82 3.39 -20.92
C ASP A 10 -12.92 4.42 -20.61
N ALA A 11 -13.82 4.11 -19.67
CA ALA A 11 -14.87 5.04 -19.24
C ALA A 11 -14.30 6.28 -18.54
N ILE A 12 -13.28 6.11 -17.67
CA ILE A 12 -12.60 7.24 -17.03
C ILE A 12 -11.88 8.07 -18.11
N ARG A 13 -11.15 7.44 -19.04
CA ARG A 13 -10.37 8.14 -20.08
C ARG A 13 -11.21 8.87 -21.12
N ALA A 14 -12.49 8.53 -21.25
CA ALA A 14 -13.43 9.32 -22.04
C ALA A 14 -13.74 10.70 -21.43
N ILE A 15 -13.48 10.90 -20.13
CA ILE A 15 -13.79 12.12 -19.37
C ILE A 15 -12.51 12.80 -18.85
N ASP A 16 -11.60 12.00 -18.29
CA ASP A 16 -10.36 12.42 -17.65
C ASP A 16 -9.16 11.74 -18.35
N PRO A 17 -8.47 12.45 -19.26
CA PRO A 17 -7.50 11.85 -20.15
C PRO A 17 -6.18 11.46 -19.47
N ASP A 18 -5.84 12.02 -18.31
CA ASP A 18 -4.48 11.99 -17.80
C ASP A 18 -4.31 11.79 -16.28
N ASN A 19 -5.35 11.84 -15.45
CA ASN A 19 -5.13 11.54 -14.03
C ASN A 19 -4.66 10.09 -13.79
N LEU A 20 -3.86 9.88 -12.74
CA LEU A 20 -3.39 8.55 -12.34
C LEU A 20 -4.56 7.64 -11.96
N ILE A 21 -4.59 6.42 -12.50
CA ILE A 21 -5.53 5.37 -12.08
C ILE A 21 -4.75 4.24 -11.41
N LEU A 22 -5.15 3.90 -10.19
CA LEU A 22 -4.62 2.77 -9.43
C LEU A 22 -5.45 1.50 -9.71
N ILE A 23 -4.77 0.44 -10.15
CA ILE A 23 -5.41 -0.81 -10.60
C ILE A 23 -5.10 -1.92 -9.58
N GLY A 24 -6.14 -2.37 -8.88
CA GLY A 24 -6.04 -3.52 -7.97
C GLY A 24 -5.51 -4.79 -8.67
N THR A 25 -4.74 -5.60 -7.94
CA THR A 25 -4.22 -6.89 -8.43
C THR A 25 -4.85 -8.07 -7.65
N PRO A 26 -4.78 -9.31 -8.17
CA PRO A 26 -5.39 -10.46 -7.47
C PRO A 26 -4.77 -10.70 -6.09
N THR A 27 -5.48 -11.47 -5.26
CA THR A 27 -5.00 -11.90 -3.93
C THR A 27 -4.71 -10.71 -3.02
N TRP A 28 -5.74 -9.92 -2.71
CA TRP A 28 -5.62 -8.70 -1.89
C TRP A 28 -4.50 -7.78 -2.38
N SER A 29 -4.47 -7.50 -3.68
CA SER A 29 -3.45 -6.66 -4.32
C SER A 29 -2.01 -7.17 -4.14
N GLN A 30 -1.76 -8.48 -4.24
CA GLN A 30 -0.39 -9.05 -4.15
C GLN A 30 0.13 -9.61 -5.47
N GLY A 31 -0.73 -9.73 -6.49
CA GLY A 31 -0.42 -10.35 -7.78
C GLY A 31 0.16 -9.40 -8.83
N VAL A 32 1.00 -8.44 -8.43
CA VAL A 32 1.61 -7.45 -9.35
C VAL A 32 2.53 -8.07 -10.39
N ASP A 33 3.24 -9.13 -10.04
CA ASP A 33 4.11 -9.90 -10.95
C ASP A 33 3.30 -10.54 -12.09
N THR A 34 2.11 -11.05 -11.79
CA THR A 34 1.21 -11.61 -12.80
C THR A 34 0.56 -10.52 -13.63
N ALA A 35 0.09 -9.44 -13.00
CA ALA A 35 -0.52 -8.31 -13.69
C ALA A 35 0.44 -7.62 -14.67
N SER A 36 1.73 -7.58 -14.34
CA SER A 36 2.79 -6.99 -15.18
C SER A 36 3.00 -7.69 -16.52
N LYS A 37 2.59 -8.96 -16.65
CA LYS A 37 2.72 -9.76 -17.90
C LYS A 37 1.56 -9.54 -18.87
N ASP A 38 0.42 -9.06 -18.37
CA ASP A 38 -0.79 -8.86 -19.17
C ASP A 38 -1.44 -7.50 -18.83
N LYS A 39 -0.66 -6.43 -19.02
CA LYS A 39 -1.04 -5.05 -18.65
C LYS A 39 -2.31 -4.55 -19.36
N LEU A 40 -3.03 -3.64 -18.71
CA LEU A 40 -4.11 -2.87 -19.30
C LEU A 40 -3.53 -1.89 -20.32
N THR A 41 -4.35 -1.53 -21.30
CA THR A 41 -3.99 -0.52 -22.29
C THR A 41 -4.44 0.86 -21.80
N GLY A 42 -3.56 1.85 -21.90
CA GLY A 42 -3.82 3.22 -21.47
C GLY A 42 -2.55 3.93 -21.02
N LYS A 43 -2.72 5.17 -20.58
CA LYS A 43 -1.65 5.99 -19.98
C LYS A 43 -1.94 6.22 -18.49
N ASN A 44 -0.89 6.53 -17.73
CA ASN A 44 -0.97 6.91 -16.31
C ASN A 44 -1.71 5.86 -15.48
N LEU A 45 -1.31 4.60 -15.63
CA LEU A 45 -1.83 3.45 -14.88
C LEU A 45 -0.73 2.91 -13.98
N CYS A 46 -1.02 2.73 -12.69
CA CYS A 46 -0.15 2.05 -11.74
C CYS A 46 -0.89 0.88 -11.08
N TYR A 47 -0.18 -0.20 -10.82
CA TYR A 47 -0.73 -1.41 -10.22
C TYR A 47 -0.54 -1.40 -8.72
N VAL A 48 -1.61 -1.76 -8.00
CA VAL A 48 -1.62 -1.72 -6.56
C VAL A 48 -0.93 -2.94 -5.98
N LEU A 49 -0.03 -2.67 -5.03
CA LEU A 49 0.54 -3.65 -4.12
C LEU A 49 0.08 -3.35 -2.68
N HIS A 50 -0.44 -4.34 -1.95
CA HIS A 50 -0.69 -4.22 -0.51
C HIS A 50 0.20 -5.18 0.26
N PHE A 51 0.71 -4.74 1.41
CA PHE A 51 1.48 -5.59 2.31
C PHE A 51 1.21 -5.27 3.78
N TYR A 52 1.54 -6.22 4.64
CA TYR A 52 1.47 -6.08 6.09
C TYR A 52 2.78 -6.65 6.62
N ALA A 53 3.59 -5.78 7.22
CA ALA A 53 5.01 -6.01 7.38
C ALA A 53 5.33 -7.26 8.21
N ALA A 54 4.46 -7.67 9.14
CA ALA A 54 4.70 -8.88 9.93
C ALA A 54 4.33 -10.17 9.17
N SER A 55 3.44 -10.10 8.18
CA SER A 55 2.99 -11.27 7.40
C SER A 55 3.71 -11.42 6.05
N HIS A 56 4.08 -10.31 5.42
CA HIS A 56 4.60 -10.29 4.05
C HIS A 56 6.02 -9.73 4.03
N LYS A 57 6.97 -10.49 3.50
CA LYS A 57 8.41 -10.24 3.62
C LYS A 57 9.08 -10.17 2.24
N GLY A 58 10.27 -10.77 2.12
CA GLY A 58 11.08 -10.75 0.89
C GLY A 58 10.39 -11.41 -0.30
N GLU A 59 9.52 -12.40 -0.09
CA GLU A 59 8.78 -13.06 -1.16
C GLU A 59 7.84 -12.11 -1.90
N LEU A 60 7.18 -11.20 -1.19
CA LEU A 60 6.29 -10.22 -1.82
C LEU A 60 7.08 -9.07 -2.46
N ARG A 61 8.21 -8.65 -1.85
CA ARG A 61 9.15 -7.70 -2.48
C ARG A 61 9.70 -8.25 -3.81
N ALA A 62 10.00 -9.54 -3.89
CA ALA A 62 10.46 -10.17 -5.13
C ALA A 62 9.39 -10.14 -6.24
N ARG A 63 8.10 -10.26 -5.91
CA ARG A 63 7.00 -10.06 -6.88
C ARG A 63 6.96 -8.62 -7.38
N ALA A 64 7.12 -7.64 -6.49
CA ALA A 64 7.22 -6.24 -6.86
C ALA A 64 8.43 -5.99 -7.79
N SER A 65 9.61 -6.53 -7.47
CA SER A 65 10.79 -6.45 -8.34
C SER A 65 10.55 -7.05 -9.73
N THR A 66 9.82 -8.17 -9.82
CA THR A 66 9.46 -8.78 -11.11
C THR A 66 8.56 -7.86 -11.93
N ALA A 67 7.59 -7.19 -11.30
CA ALA A 67 6.71 -6.25 -11.98
C ALA A 67 7.46 -4.98 -12.43
N LEU A 68 8.37 -4.44 -11.61
CA LEU A 68 9.23 -3.32 -11.98
C LEU A 68 10.12 -3.66 -13.18
N ALA A 69 10.71 -4.86 -13.21
CA ALA A 69 11.52 -5.34 -14.33
C ALA A 69 10.73 -5.51 -15.64
N ASN A 70 9.40 -5.58 -15.57
CA ASN A 70 8.48 -5.62 -16.71
C ASN A 70 7.95 -4.20 -17.07
N ASP A 71 8.64 -3.14 -16.66
CA ASP A 71 8.24 -1.74 -16.87
C ASP A 71 6.81 -1.47 -16.42
N THR A 72 6.50 -1.87 -15.18
CA THR A 72 5.17 -1.70 -14.58
C THR A 72 5.26 -0.74 -13.41
N CYS A 73 4.50 0.35 -13.47
CA CYS A 73 4.36 1.23 -12.32
C CYS A 73 3.64 0.50 -11.17
N ILE A 74 4.19 0.60 -9.96
CA ILE A 74 3.60 0.06 -8.73
C ILE A 74 3.25 1.23 -7.81
N PHE A 75 2.13 1.14 -7.12
CA PHE A 75 1.75 2.06 -6.04
C PHE A 75 1.30 1.23 -4.84
N VAL A 76 1.87 1.46 -3.65
CA VAL A 76 1.39 0.83 -2.43
C VAL A 76 0.28 1.68 -1.83
N SER A 77 -0.97 1.41 -2.22
CA SER A 77 -2.07 2.26 -1.74
C SER A 77 -2.49 1.92 -0.30
N GLU A 78 -1.92 0.86 0.27
CA GLU A 78 -2.16 0.41 1.63
C GLU A 78 -0.96 -0.43 2.12
N TYR A 79 -0.46 -0.14 3.31
CA TYR A 79 0.37 -1.07 4.07
C TYR A 79 0.17 -0.96 5.57
N GLY A 80 0.30 -2.08 6.29
CA GLY A 80 0.34 -2.11 7.76
C GLY A 80 1.71 -2.47 8.32
N THR A 81 2.01 -2.03 9.54
CA THR A 81 3.25 -2.37 10.26
C THR A 81 3.15 -3.69 11.05
N VAL A 82 2.00 -4.37 10.98
CA VAL A 82 1.63 -5.55 11.78
C VAL A 82 1.24 -6.73 10.87
N ASN A 83 0.50 -7.72 11.37
CA ASN A 83 0.02 -8.84 10.57
C ASN A 83 -1.14 -8.45 9.65
N ALA A 84 -1.40 -9.28 8.63
CA ALA A 84 -2.42 -9.04 7.60
C ALA A 84 -3.87 -9.04 8.12
N ASP A 85 -4.11 -9.44 9.37
CA ASP A 85 -5.40 -9.31 10.03
C ASP A 85 -5.62 -7.91 10.66
N GLY A 86 -4.68 -6.99 10.50
CA GLY A 86 -4.71 -5.63 11.06
C GLY A 86 -4.25 -5.56 12.52
N ASN A 87 -3.80 -6.68 13.09
CA ASN A 87 -3.50 -6.77 14.51
C ASN A 87 -2.13 -7.43 14.80
N GLY A 88 -1.83 -7.57 16.09
CA GLY A 88 -0.54 -8.06 16.57
C GLY A 88 0.47 -6.93 16.79
N ALA A 89 1.69 -7.32 17.16
CA ALA A 89 2.77 -6.37 17.42
C ALA A 89 3.34 -5.78 16.12
N VAL A 90 3.86 -4.56 16.24
CA VAL A 90 4.63 -3.91 15.17
C VAL A 90 5.89 -4.71 14.87
N ASP A 91 6.10 -5.03 13.59
CA ASP A 91 7.35 -5.58 13.08
C ASP A 91 8.18 -4.45 12.44
N GLU A 92 8.89 -3.71 13.30
CA GLU A 92 9.65 -2.53 12.89
C GLU A 92 10.78 -2.88 11.91
N GLY A 93 11.46 -4.02 12.12
CA GLY A 93 12.55 -4.46 11.25
C GLY A 93 12.08 -4.69 9.82
N SER A 94 11.01 -5.48 9.67
CA SER A 94 10.44 -5.72 8.35
C SER A 94 9.79 -4.47 7.74
N THR A 95 9.20 -3.60 8.56
CA THR A 95 8.65 -2.32 8.09
C THR A 95 9.74 -1.45 7.47
N LYS A 96 10.90 -1.33 8.12
CA LYS A 96 12.06 -0.59 7.61
C LYS A 96 12.65 -1.20 6.33
N GLU A 97 12.68 -2.53 6.22
CA GLU A 97 13.08 -3.20 4.97
C GLU A 97 12.12 -2.86 3.82
N TRP A 98 10.81 -2.80 4.08
CA TRP A 98 9.83 -2.38 3.10
C TRP A 98 10.03 -0.93 2.69
N TRP A 99 10.13 0.00 3.63
CA TRP A 99 10.35 1.42 3.31
C TRP A 99 11.60 1.62 2.47
N LYS A 100 12.73 1.02 2.87
CA LYS A 100 13.96 1.05 2.08
C LYS A 100 13.74 0.56 0.65
N PHE A 101 13.08 -0.59 0.48
CA PHE A 101 12.78 -1.13 -0.85
C PHE A 101 11.91 -0.17 -1.68
N LEU A 102 10.89 0.43 -1.06
CA LEU A 102 9.97 1.33 -1.75
C LEU A 102 10.66 2.64 -2.15
N ASP A 103 11.46 3.22 -1.26
CA ASP A 103 12.23 4.44 -1.52
C ASP A 103 13.29 4.21 -2.62
N GLU A 104 14.04 3.11 -2.56
CA GLU A 104 15.04 2.75 -3.59
C GLU A 104 14.42 2.57 -4.99
N ASN A 105 13.14 2.19 -5.06
CA ASN A 105 12.42 1.98 -6.31
C ASN A 105 11.44 3.12 -6.65
N ASN A 106 11.45 4.23 -5.90
CA ASN A 106 10.55 5.37 -6.06
C ASN A 106 9.05 5.00 -6.06
N ILE A 107 8.65 4.03 -5.23
CA ILE A 107 7.27 3.59 -5.09
C ILE A 107 6.60 4.40 -3.99
N SER A 108 5.50 5.09 -4.32
CA SER A 108 4.67 5.76 -3.31
C SER A 108 3.95 4.74 -2.42
N TYR A 109 3.80 5.06 -1.13
CA TYR A 109 3.11 4.21 -0.15
C TYR A 109 2.22 5.00 0.81
N VAL A 110 1.12 4.38 1.24
CA VAL A 110 0.13 4.95 2.17
C VAL A 110 -0.15 3.96 3.30
N ASN A 111 0.04 4.39 4.55
CA ASN A 111 -0.15 3.53 5.72
C ASN A 111 -1.63 3.35 6.08
N TRP A 112 -2.00 2.12 6.43
CA TRP A 112 -3.22 1.78 7.14
C TRP A 112 -2.96 1.81 8.66
N ALA A 113 -3.68 2.59 9.47
CA ALA A 113 -4.64 3.63 9.09
C ALA A 113 -4.77 4.73 10.15
N ILE A 114 -5.30 5.90 9.74
CA ILE A 114 -5.74 6.94 10.67
C ILE A 114 -7.08 6.54 11.28
N GLU A 115 -7.04 5.69 12.30
CA GLU A 115 -8.19 5.26 13.09
C GLU A 115 -7.80 5.06 14.56
N ASN A 116 -8.81 4.85 15.42
CA ASN A 116 -8.63 4.63 16.86
C ASN A 116 -9.23 3.29 17.34
N LYS A 117 -9.36 2.31 16.44
CA LYS A 117 -9.77 0.96 16.79
C LYS A 117 -8.72 0.32 17.71
N ASP A 118 -9.16 -0.54 18.62
CA ASP A 118 -8.25 -1.27 19.51
C ASP A 118 -7.59 -2.45 18.77
N GLU A 119 -6.63 -2.12 17.88
CA GLU A 119 -5.84 -3.07 17.10
C GLU A 119 -4.43 -2.55 16.79
N GLY A 120 -3.54 -3.46 16.44
CA GLY A 120 -2.13 -3.16 16.21
C GLY A 120 -1.84 -2.17 15.08
N ALA A 121 -2.65 -2.14 14.01
CA ALA A 121 -2.43 -1.26 12.85
C ALA A 121 -2.94 0.18 13.06
N ALA A 122 -3.79 0.43 14.04
CA ALA A 122 -4.38 1.75 14.25
C ALA A 122 -3.28 2.76 14.60
N ALA A 123 -3.26 3.91 13.92
CA ALA A 123 -2.29 4.97 14.23
C ALA A 123 -2.59 5.67 15.57
N LEU A 124 -3.86 5.66 16.03
CA LEU A 124 -4.32 6.38 17.22
C LEU A 124 -4.79 5.41 18.31
N LYS A 125 -4.55 5.75 19.57
CA LYS A 125 -5.05 5.00 20.73
C LYS A 125 -6.59 5.07 20.81
N PRO A 126 -7.26 4.05 21.35
CA PRO A 126 -8.70 4.08 21.60
C PRO A 126 -9.18 5.35 22.31
N GLY A 127 -10.35 5.84 21.88
CA GLY A 127 -10.96 7.07 22.40
C GLY A 127 -10.34 8.38 21.90
N THR A 128 -9.43 8.35 20.92
CA THR A 128 -8.87 9.58 20.32
C THR A 128 -9.94 10.31 19.54
N GLN A 129 -10.14 11.59 19.83
CA GLN A 129 -11.08 12.45 19.10
C GLN A 129 -10.40 13.14 17.92
N ALA A 130 -11.19 13.58 16.92
CA ALA A 130 -10.66 14.29 15.76
C ALA A 130 -9.89 15.56 16.11
N SER A 131 -10.28 16.26 17.19
CA SER A 131 -9.56 17.43 17.71
C SER A 131 -8.19 17.12 18.31
N GLN A 132 -7.85 15.84 18.49
CA GLN A 132 -6.61 15.37 19.09
C GLN A 132 -5.68 14.72 18.05
N LEU A 133 -6.01 14.82 16.76
CA LEU A 133 -5.11 14.42 15.68
C LEU A 133 -3.81 15.24 15.78
N GLY A 134 -2.66 14.56 15.68
CA GLY A 134 -1.33 15.17 15.78
C GLY A 134 -0.78 15.31 17.20
N VAL A 135 -1.51 14.87 18.24
CA VAL A 135 -1.00 14.80 19.61
C VAL A 135 -0.22 13.49 19.79
N ASP A 136 1.08 13.58 20.10
CA ASP A 136 1.99 12.42 20.11
C ASP A 136 1.60 11.37 21.15
N GLU A 137 1.07 11.79 22.29
CA GLU A 137 0.59 10.88 23.32
C GLU A 137 -0.64 10.09 22.88
N ARG A 138 -1.32 10.51 21.81
CA ARG A 138 -2.45 9.77 21.21
C ARG A 138 -2.00 8.77 20.16
N LEU A 139 -0.74 8.77 19.72
CA LEU A 139 -0.24 7.80 18.75
C LEU A 139 -0.02 6.44 19.41
N THR A 140 -0.34 5.37 18.68
CA THR A 140 0.08 4.00 19.04
C THR A 140 1.56 3.80 18.68
N THR A 141 2.10 2.61 18.96
CA THR A 141 3.42 2.20 18.46
C THR A 141 3.49 2.24 16.93
N SER A 142 2.44 1.78 16.24
CA SER A 142 2.37 1.83 14.77
C SER A 142 2.34 3.28 14.26
N GLY A 143 1.45 4.12 14.82
CA GLY A 143 1.35 5.53 14.44
C GLY A 143 2.64 6.31 14.71
N SER A 144 3.30 6.04 15.82
CA SER A 144 4.58 6.67 16.19
C SER A 144 5.69 6.26 15.23
N LEU A 145 5.76 4.97 14.84
CA LEU A 145 6.72 4.48 13.87
C LEU A 145 6.52 5.15 12.50
N VAL A 146 5.29 5.17 12.00
CA VAL A 146 4.95 5.74 10.68
C VAL A 146 5.18 7.25 10.63
N LYS A 147 4.87 7.98 11.71
CA LYS A 147 5.13 9.44 11.77
C LYS A 147 6.61 9.79 11.57
N ASN A 148 7.51 8.95 12.11
CA ASN A 148 8.95 9.21 12.15
C ASN A 148 9.72 8.61 10.96
N ILE A 149 9.04 8.22 9.88
CA ILE A 149 9.69 7.78 8.64
C ILE A 149 10.34 8.95 7.88
N PHE A 150 9.83 10.18 8.08
CA PHE A 150 10.32 11.43 7.49
C PHE A 150 11.27 12.15 8.45
#